data_AF-A0A919NCH5-F1
#
_entry.id   AF-A0A919NCH5-F1
#
_cell.length_a   1.000
_cell.length_b   1.000
_cell.length_c   1.000
_cell.angle_alpha   90.00
_cell.angle_beta   90.00
_cell.angle_gamma   90.00
#
_symmetry.space_group_name_H-M   'P 1'
#
loop_
_entity.id
_entity.type
_entity.pdbx_description
1 polymer ?
#
loop_
_entity_poly.entity_id
_entity_poly.type
_entity_poly.pdbx_seq_one_letter_code
_entity_poly.pdbx_strand_id
1 'polypeptide(L)' 'MPDQPAGPILDGLGITLDLEDRDLVVSALVLAKVVKADGQVVLVIEDSEGMSWLDQLGLVSAADAVIRTGGYQHDDED' A
#
# COMPACT_ATOMS: atom_id res chain seq x y z
N MET A 1 13.21 -10.36 -13.65
CA MET A 1 13.62 -10.69 -12.27
C MET A 1 12.56 -11.62 -11.72
N PRO A 2 12.91 -12.65 -10.95
CA PRO A 2 11.90 -13.53 -10.37
C PRO A 2 11.02 -12.74 -9.40
N ASP A 3 9.74 -13.12 -9.32
CA ASP A 3 8.81 -12.54 -8.36
C ASP A 3 9.31 -12.86 -6.95
N GLN A 4 9.24 -11.87 -6.05
CA GLN A 4 9.59 -12.04 -4.65
C GLN A 4 8.48 -11.45 -3.77
N PRO A 5 8.27 -12.00 -2.57
CA PRO A 5 7.30 -11.44 -1.63
C PRO A 5 7.60 -9.97 -1.32
N ALA A 6 6.57 -9.13 -1.29
CA ALA A 6 6.71 -7.72 -0.97
C ALA A 6 7.08 -7.47 0.50
N GLY A 7 6.69 -8.35 1.43
CA GLY A 7 6.87 -8.19 2.87
C GLY A 7 8.28 -7.74 3.28
N PRO A 8 9.36 -8.50 2.96
CA PRO A 8 10.72 -8.11 3.31
C PRO A 8 11.18 -6.76 2.75
N ILE A 9 10.64 -6.33 1.60
CA ILE A 9 10.93 -5.02 1.01
C ILE A 9 10.25 -3.93 1.83
N LEU A 10 8.96 -4.11 2.15
CA LEU A 10 8.19 -3.16 2.95
C LEU A 10 8.78 -3.02 4.35
N ASP A 11 9.17 -4.14 4.97
CA ASP A 11 9.86 -4.17 6.27
C ASP A 11 11.19 -3.41 6.21
N GLY A 12 11.98 -3.63 5.15
CA GLY A 12 13.25 -2.93 4.93
C GLY A 12 13.10 -1.42 4.70
N LEU A 13 11.93 -0.97 4.25
CA LEU A 13 11.57 0.44 4.12
C LEU A 13 11.00 1.03 5.41
N GLY A 14 10.78 0.21 6.45
CA GLY A 14 10.21 0.62 7.73
C GLY A 14 8.70 0.90 7.67
N ILE A 15 7.98 0.29 6.72
CA ILE A 15 6.53 0.43 6.61
C ILE A 15 5.85 -0.46 7.64
N THR A 16 4.97 0.12 8.44
CA THR A 16 4.12 -0.59 9.41
C THR A 16 2.65 -0.26 9.14
N LEU A 17 1.77 -1.20 9.45
CA LEU A 17 0.33 -0.94 9.50
C LEU A 17 -0.06 -0.69 10.96
N ASP A 18 -0.87 0.35 11.17
CA ASP A 18 -1.53 0.59 12.45
C ASP A 18 -2.88 -0.13 12.40
N LEU A 19 -3.02 -1.20 13.19
CA LEU A 19 -4.15 -2.12 13.18
C LEU A 19 -4.58 -2.38 14.62
N GLU A 20 -5.88 -2.42 14.86
CA GLU A 20 -6.46 -2.74 16.16
C GLU A 20 -6.63 -4.26 16.36
N ASP A 21 -6.95 -4.64 17.59
CA ASP A 21 -7.28 -6.02 17.92
C ASP A 21 -8.47 -6.49 17.07
N ARG A 22 -8.25 -7.56 16.29
CA ARG A 22 -9.20 -8.22 15.38
C ARG A 22 -9.36 -7.56 14.01
N ASP A 23 -8.57 -6.55 13.69
CA ASP A 23 -8.50 -6.07 12.31
C ASP A 23 -7.99 -7.17 11.38
N LEU A 24 -8.61 -7.23 10.20
CA LEU A 24 -8.24 -8.17 9.15
C LEU A 24 -7.96 -7.40 7.86
N VAL A 25 -6.70 -7.41 7.43
CA VAL A 25 -6.33 -6.93 6.10
C VAL A 25 -6.77 -7.96 5.07
N VAL A 26 -7.85 -7.67 4.34
CA VAL A 26 -8.44 -8.58 3.35
C VAL A 26 -7.77 -8.47 1.97
N SER A 27 -7.19 -7.31 1.66
CA SER A 27 -6.50 -7.03 0.41
C SER A 27 -5.56 -5.84 0.57
N ALA A 28 -4.55 -5.77 -0.28
CA ALA A 28 -3.57 -4.70 -0.32
C ALA A 28 -3.20 -4.36 -1.77
N LEU A 29 -3.04 -3.06 -2.03
CA LEU A 29 -2.45 -2.50 -3.25
C LEU A 29 -1.15 -1.79 -2.87
N VAL A 30 -0.06 -2.16 -3.49
CA VAL A 30 1.27 -1.59 -3.26
C VAL A 30 1.65 -0.68 -4.43
N LEU A 31 1.88 0.60 -4.12
CA LEU A 31 2.45 1.57 -5.05
C LEU A 31 3.91 1.82 -4.66
N ALA A 32 4.86 1.35 -5.48
CA ALA A 32 6.28 1.43 -5.17
C ALA A 32 7.04 2.25 -6.22
N LYS A 33 7.80 3.25 -5.76
CA LYS A 33 8.82 3.91 -6.59
C LYS A 33 10.06 3.01 -6.66
N VAL A 34 10.39 2.54 -7.85
CA VAL A 34 11.50 1.61 -8.05
C VAL A 34 12.56 2.24 -8.95
N VAL A 35 13.82 2.18 -8.50
CA VAL A 35 14.98 2.50 -9.34
C VAL A 35 15.46 1.19 -9.98
N LYS A 36 15.40 1.12 -11.31
CA LYS A 36 15.89 -0.02 -12.10
C LYS A 36 17.41 -0.02 -12.17
N ALA A 37 17.99 -1.14 -12.59
CA ALA A 37 19.44 -1.33 -12.65
C ALA A 37 20.16 -0.36 -13.62
N ASP A 38 19.44 0.15 -14.62
CA ASP A 38 19.92 1.17 -15.56
C ASP A 38 19.76 2.61 -15.04
N GLY A 39 19.29 2.78 -13.79
CA GLY A 39 19.03 4.08 -13.18
C GLY A 39 17.66 4.67 -13.51
N GLN A 40 16.84 4.02 -14.34
CA GLN A 40 15.48 4.49 -14.62
C GLN A 40 14.61 4.41 -13.37
N VAL A 41 13.86 5.48 -13.10
CA VAL A 41 12.84 5.49 -12.04
C VAL A 41 11.49 5.14 -12.65
N VAL A 42 10.81 4.16 -12.08
CA VAL A 42 9.45 3.79 -12.48
C VAL A 42 8.52 3.68 -11.28
N LEU A 43 7.23 3.78 -11.53
CA LEU A 43 6.19 3.37 -10.58
C LEU A 43 5.80 1.92 -10.87
N VAL A 44 5.79 1.08 -9.85
CA VAL A 44 5.28 -0.29 -9.89
C VAL A 44 4.01 -0.34 -9.05
N ILE A 45 3.02 -1.08 -9.56
CA ILE A 45 1.72 -1.29 -8.93
C ILE A 45 1.52 -2.80 -8.85
N GLU A 46 1.38 -3.34 -7.65
CA GLU A 46 1.12 -4.76 -7.42
C GLU A 46 -0.04 -4.89 -6.41
N ASP A 47 -0.84 -5.94 -6.57
CA ASP A 47 -2.04 -6.16 -5.78
C ASP A 47 -2.14 -7.59 -5.25
N SER A 48 -3.03 -7.79 -4.28
CA SER A 48 -3.30 -9.10 -3.71
C SER A 48 -4.01 -10.03 -4.71
N GLU A 49 -3.74 -11.33 -4.65
CA GLU A 49 -4.37 -12.30 -5.54
C GLU A 49 -5.91 -12.20 -5.48
N GLY A 50 -6.55 -12.14 -6.65
CA GLY A 50 -8.00 -12.10 -6.77
C GLY A 50 -8.64 -10.71 -6.65
N MET A 51 -7.85 -9.65 -6.47
CA MET A 51 -8.37 -8.28 -6.56
C MET A 51 -8.87 -7.96 -7.97
N SER A 52 -10.05 -7.34 -8.05
CA SER A 52 -10.55 -6.81 -9.31
C SER A 52 -9.98 -5.42 -9.59
N TRP A 53 -10.01 -5.01 -10.86
CA TRP A 53 -9.65 -3.63 -11.25
C TRP A 53 -10.49 -2.57 -10.50
N LEU A 54 -11.71 -2.91 -10.08
CA LEU A 54 -12.58 -2.02 -9.33
C LEU A 54 -12.09 -1.85 -7.89
N ASP A 55 -11.60 -2.92 -7.26
CA ASP A 55 -10.99 -2.87 -5.93
C ASP A 55 -9.72 -2.02 -5.94
N GLN A 56 -8.88 -2.20 -6.97
CA GLN A 56 -7.67 -1.39 -7.16
C GLN A 56 -8.01 0.09 -7.30
N LEU A 57 -8.96 0.45 -8.17
CA LEU A 57 -9.39 1.83 -8.36
C LEU A 57 -10.00 2.43 -7.09
N GLY A 58 -10.80 1.64 -6.36
CA GLY A 58 -11.40 2.02 -5.10
C GLY A 58 -10.34 2.37 -4.05
N LEU A 59 -9.34 1.51 -3.85
CA LEU A 59 -8.24 1.74 -2.91
C LEU A 59 -7.41 2.97 -3.28
N VAL A 60 -7.05 3.16 -4.55
CA VAL A 60 -6.30 4.35 -5.00
C VAL A 60 -7.10 5.63 -4.72
N SER A 61 -8.40 5.62 -5.03
CA SER A 61 -9.26 6.80 -4.84
C SER A 61 -9.44 7.15 -3.37
N ALA A 62 -9.64 6.14 -2.52
CA ALA A 62 -9.71 6.31 -1.07
C ALA A 62 -8.39 6.83 -0.49
N ALA A 63 -7.26 6.27 -0.94
CA ALA A 63 -5.94 6.72 -0.50
C ALA A 63 -5.65 8.17 -0.91
N ASP A 64 -5.94 8.58 -2.15
CA ASP A 64 -5.77 9.97 -2.60
C ASP A 64 -6.63 10.93 -1.76
N ALA A 65 -7.89 10.56 -1.45
CA ALA A 65 -8.76 11.35 -0.59
C ALA A 65 -8.15 11.55 0.81
N VAL A 66 -7.73 10.47 1.48
CA VAL A 66 -7.13 10.51 2.84
C VAL A 66 -5.85 11.36 2.85
N ILE A 67 -4.99 11.20 1.85
CA ILE A 67 -3.73 11.95 1.73
C ILE A 67 -4.02 13.45 1.57
N ARG A 68 -5.01 13.81 0.74
CA ARG A 68 -5.37 15.23 0.51
C ARG A 68 -6.03 15.89 1.71
N THR A 69 -6.77 15.14 2.52
CA THR A 69 -7.46 15.69 3.70
C THR A 69 -6.59 15.76 4.95
N GLY A 70 -5.34 15.27 4.90
CA GLY A 70 -4.36 15.42 5.99
C GLY A 70 -4.18 14.20 6.90
N GLY A 71 -4.62 13.01 6.46
CA GLY A 71 -4.48 11.77 7.22
C GLY A 71 -5.61 11.56 8.23
N TYR A 72 -5.85 10.29 8.59
CA TYR A 72 -6.80 9.85 9.62
C TYR A 72 -6.86 10.85 10.79
N GLN A 73 -8.04 11.41 11.08
CA GLN A 73 -8.29 11.96 12.40
C GLN A 73 -8.21 10.78 13.36
N HIS A 74 -7.20 10.78 14.23
CA HIS A 74 -7.24 10.02 15.46
C HIS A 74 -8.46 10.58 16.21
N ASP A 75 -9.58 9.85 16.23
CA ASP A 75 -10.57 10.05 17.28
C ASP A 75 -9.95 9.44 18.53
N ASP A 76 -9.05 10.22 19.17
CA ASP A 76 -8.72 10.04 20.58
C ASP A 76 -10.03 10.30 21.35
N GLU A 77 -10.92 9.30 21.45
CA GLU A 77 -11.99 9.32 22.43
C GLU A 77 -11.41 8.86 23.78
N ASP A 78 -11.50 9.78 24.76
CA ASP A 78 -11.08 9.71 26.16
C ASP A 78 -11.39 8.38 26.91
#